data_AF-A0A023G1P0-F1
#
_entry.id   AF-A0A023G1P0-F1
#
_cell.length_a   1.000
_cell.length_b   1.000
_cell.length_c   1.000
_cell.angle_alpha   90.00
_cell.angle_beta   90.00
_cell.angle_gamma   90.00
#
_symmetry.space_group_name_H-M   'P 1'
#
loop_
_entity.id
_entity.type
_entity.pdbx_description
1 polymer ?
#
loop_
_entity_poly.entity_id
_entity_poly.type
_entity_poly.pdbx_seq_one_letter_code
_entity_poly.pdbx_strand_id
1 'polypeptide(L)'
;MILMSLFDRGKFLLFNIFLVLEFVVMVATTAGYIPCSSRFVHTAKDQIRIDCTTKCDGQRKVTFGGECAVVTTDEYNRMGQNIVHSCLLGSCYEGICRPGNLRIDCTKQA
;
A
#
# COMPACT_ATOMS: atom_id res chain seq x y z
N MET A 1 5.65 -5.76 71.36
CA MET A 1 4.48 -6.51 71.85
C MET A 1 4.39 -7.80 71.04
N ILE A 2 4.53 -8.91 71.73
CA ILE A 2 4.72 -10.26 71.21
C ILE A 2 3.35 -10.81 70.78
N LEU A 3 3.26 -11.41 69.59
CA LEU A 3 2.70 -12.77 69.46
C LEU A 3 3.13 -13.39 68.12
N MET A 4 4.27 -14.08 68.16
CA MET A 4 4.56 -15.22 67.27
C MET A 4 3.80 -16.43 67.84
N SER A 5 3.09 -17.16 66.98
CA SER A 5 2.62 -18.53 67.21
C SER A 5 2.51 -19.19 65.84
N LEU A 6 3.51 -20.01 65.49
CA LEU A 6 3.42 -21.49 65.43
C LEU A 6 2.90 -21.95 64.05
N PHE A 7 3.74 -22.25 63.05
CA PHE A 7 4.72 -23.35 62.93
C PHE A 7 4.04 -24.72 62.74
N ASP A 8 3.94 -25.17 61.48
CA ASP A 8 4.04 -26.56 60.98
C ASP A 8 3.49 -26.58 59.53
N ARG A 9 4.00 -27.27 58.50
CA ARG A 9 5.18 -28.10 58.26
C ARG A 9 5.17 -28.34 56.74
N GLY A 10 6.24 -28.05 56.00
CA GLY A 10 6.24 -28.42 54.59
C GLY A 10 7.28 -27.80 53.67
N LYS A 11 8.58 -27.90 54.00
CA LYS A 11 9.72 -27.98 53.06
C LYS A 11 9.71 -26.95 51.91
N PHE A 12 10.27 -25.75 52.06
CA PHE A 12 11.72 -25.49 52.04
C PHE A 12 12.53 -26.57 51.29
N LEU A 13 12.80 -26.31 50.02
CA LEU A 13 14.05 -26.55 49.28
C LEU A 13 13.71 -26.84 47.81
N LEU A 14 13.72 -25.79 46.99
CA LEU A 14 14.44 -25.71 45.71
C LEU A 14 14.35 -24.26 45.20
N PHE A 15 15.18 -23.45 45.86
CA PHE A 15 15.71 -22.20 45.34
C PHE A 15 16.37 -22.45 43.97
N ASN A 16 16.23 -21.47 43.06
CA ASN A 16 16.94 -21.32 41.78
C ASN A 16 16.58 -22.27 40.62
N ILE A 17 15.62 -21.87 39.77
CA ILE A 17 15.73 -22.09 38.32
C ILE A 17 15.30 -20.81 37.58
N PHE A 18 16.32 -20.03 37.23
CA PHE A 18 16.49 -19.31 35.98
C PHE A 18 15.32 -18.46 35.44
N LEU A 19 15.49 -17.15 35.62
CA LEU A 19 15.25 -16.12 34.59
C LEU A 19 15.48 -16.69 33.18
N VAL A 20 14.42 -17.06 32.46
CA VAL A 20 14.46 -17.12 31.00
C VAL A 20 13.43 -16.14 30.48
N LEU A 21 14.01 -15.00 30.14
CA LEU A 21 13.43 -13.81 29.59
C LEU A 21 13.01 -14.11 28.14
N GLU A 22 11.90 -14.82 27.92
CA GLU A 22 11.30 -14.95 26.58
C GLU A 22 10.51 -13.68 26.25
N PHE A 23 11.23 -12.56 26.09
CA PHE A 23 10.74 -11.50 25.23
C PHE A 23 10.89 -11.99 23.80
N VAL A 24 9.82 -12.59 23.27
CA VAL A 24 9.63 -12.71 21.82
C VAL A 24 9.51 -11.29 21.30
N VAL A 25 10.63 -10.68 20.92
CA VAL A 25 10.66 -9.43 20.17
C VAL A 25 10.08 -9.75 18.80
N MET A 26 8.78 -9.48 18.64
CA MET A 26 8.16 -9.40 17.33
C MET A 26 8.80 -8.22 16.59
N VAL A 27 9.86 -8.50 15.82
CA VAL A 27 10.40 -7.55 14.85
C VAL A 27 9.34 -7.40 13.76
N ALA A 28 8.50 -6.38 13.91
CA ALA A 28 7.62 -5.93 12.85
C ALA A 28 8.52 -5.48 11.69
N THR A 29 8.63 -6.31 10.66
CA THR A 29 9.22 -5.91 9.38
C THR A 29 8.28 -4.88 8.78
N THR A 30 8.57 -3.60 9.00
CA THR A 30 7.96 -2.53 8.22
C THR A 30 8.50 -2.70 6.81
N ALA A 31 7.78 -3.45 5.98
CA ALA A 31 7.98 -3.43 4.54
C ALA A 31 7.87 -1.95 4.13
N GLY A 32 9.02 -1.33 3.87
CA GLY A 32 9.09 0.10 3.57
C GLY A 32 8.13 0.42 2.44
N TYR A 33 7.15 1.28 2.73
CA TYR A 33 6.26 1.78 1.71
C TYR A 33 7.08 2.65 0.77
N ILE A 34 7.42 2.11 -0.41
CA ILE A 34 8.07 2.88 -1.46
C ILE A 34 6.97 3.64 -2.20
N PRO A 35 6.87 4.98 -2.07
CA PRO A 35 5.84 5.75 -2.74
C PRO A 35 6.07 5.70 -4.25
N CYS A 36 5.15 5.06 -4.97
CA CYS A 36 5.13 5.04 -6.42
C CYS A 36 4.21 6.16 -6.92
N SER A 37 4.76 7.17 -7.59
CA SER A 37 3.93 8.24 -8.18
C SER A 37 3.31 7.72 -9.49
N SER A 38 1.99 7.61 -9.54
CA SER A 38 1.23 7.22 -10.74
C SER A 38 0.19 8.29 -10.99
N ARG A 39 -0.15 8.52 -12.26
CA ARG A 39 -1.14 9.52 -12.65
C ARG A 39 -2.47 8.85 -12.94
N PHE A 40 -3.54 9.52 -12.52
CA PHE A 40 -4.89 9.00 -12.56
C PHE A 40 -5.85 10.05 -13.10
N VAL A 41 -6.83 9.61 -13.87
CA VAL A 41 -8.01 10.39 -14.21
C VAL A 41 -9.19 9.87 -13.39
N HIS A 42 -10.10 10.76 -13.02
CA HIS A 42 -11.31 10.42 -12.29
C HIS A 42 -12.46 10.20 -13.26
N THR A 43 -13.21 9.14 -13.03
CA THR A 43 -14.42 8.79 -13.79
C THR A 43 -15.63 8.79 -12.87
N ALA A 44 -16.83 8.54 -13.41
CA ALA A 44 -18.05 8.44 -12.62
C ALA A 44 -18.05 7.26 -11.62
N LYS A 45 -17.26 6.20 -11.87
CA LYS A 45 -17.18 5.02 -11.00
C LYS A 45 -16.01 5.08 -10.03
N ASP A 46 -14.82 5.40 -10.53
CA ASP A 46 -13.58 5.40 -9.76
C ASP A 46 -12.46 6.16 -10.51
N GLN A 47 -11.27 6.21 -9.92
CA GLN A 47 -10.05 6.65 -10.57
C GLN A 47 -9.43 5.54 -11.43
N ILE A 48 -8.96 5.90 -12.62
CA ILE A 48 -8.31 5.01 -13.58
C ILE A 48 -6.91 5.54 -13.87
N ARG A 49 -5.92 4.64 -13.93
CA ARG A 49 -4.53 4.96 -14.27
C ARG A 49 -4.41 5.36 -15.74
N ILE A 50 -3.55 6.33 -16.03
CA ILE A 50 -3.14 6.60 -17.42
C ILE A 50 -1.88 5.80 -17.80
N ASP A 51 -1.07 5.44 -16.79
CA ASP A 51 0.20 4.75 -16.96
C ASP A 51 0.10 3.31 -16.44
N CYS A 52 0.42 2.34 -17.31
CA CYS A 52 0.52 0.92 -16.92
C CYS A 52 1.86 0.55 -16.29
N THR A 53 2.82 1.48 -16.27
CA THR A 53 4.09 1.31 -15.58
C THR A 53 4.50 2.57 -14.85
N THR A 54 5.09 2.43 -13.68
CA THR A 54 5.71 3.55 -12.97
C THR A 54 7.08 3.17 -12.44
N LYS A 55 7.93 4.17 -12.25
CA LYS A 55 9.22 4.02 -11.58
C LYS A 55 9.05 4.43 -10.12
N CYS A 56 9.40 3.54 -9.21
CA CYS A 56 9.43 3.81 -7.79
C CYS A 56 10.90 3.97 -7.37
N ASP A 57 11.18 5.11 -6.73
CA ASP A 57 12.48 5.47 -6.15
C ASP A 57 13.69 5.23 -7.07
N GLY A 58 13.53 5.62 -8.34
CA GLY A 58 14.58 5.60 -9.36
C GLY A 58 15.00 4.22 -9.89
N GLN A 59 14.71 3.13 -9.18
CA GLN A 59 15.29 1.82 -9.48
C GLN A 59 14.27 0.74 -9.86
N ARG A 60 13.06 0.75 -9.30
CA ARG A 60 12.10 -0.34 -9.52
C ARG A 60 10.98 0.08 -10.46
N LYS A 61 10.89 -0.57 -11.62
CA LYS A 61 9.73 -0.46 -12.51
C LYS A 61 8.63 -1.38 -12.00
N VAL A 62 7.47 -0.81 -11.68
CA VAL A 62 6.27 -1.57 -11.32
C VAL A 62 5.34 -1.54 -12.52
N THR A 63 4.83 -2.71 -12.89
CA THR A 63 3.85 -2.89 -13.96
C THR A 63 2.49 -3.18 -13.35
N PHE A 64 1.47 -2.44 -13.79
CA PHE A 64 0.09 -2.60 -13.37
C PHE A 64 -0.69 -3.33 -14.46
N GLY A 65 -1.58 -4.24 -14.06
CA GLY A 65 -2.61 -4.79 -14.93
C GLY A 65 -3.94 -4.03 -14.78
N GLY A 66 -4.95 -4.44 -15.55
CA GLY A 66 -6.31 -3.90 -15.45
C GLY A 66 -6.62 -2.80 -16.46
N GLU A 67 -7.66 -2.01 -16.16
CA GLU A 67 -8.13 -0.91 -17.00
C GLU A 67 -7.20 0.30 -16.92
N CYS A 68 -7.09 1.02 -18.04
CA CYS A 68 -6.33 2.26 -18.14
C CYS A 68 -7.04 3.25 -19.06
N ALA A 69 -6.83 4.54 -18.84
CA ALA A 69 -7.27 5.57 -19.76
C ALA A 69 -6.13 5.82 -20.76
N VAL A 70 -6.44 5.74 -22.05
CA VAL A 70 -5.47 6.00 -23.13
C VAL A 70 -5.26 7.51 -23.22
N VAL A 71 -4.42 8.03 -22.34
CA VAL A 71 -4.05 9.44 -22.22
C VAL A 71 -2.55 9.50 -22.04
N THR A 72 -1.87 10.21 -22.92
CA THR A 72 -0.43 10.44 -22.78
C THR A 72 -0.14 11.37 -21.60
N THR A 73 1.08 11.30 -21.06
CA THR A 73 1.52 12.25 -20.01
C THR A 73 1.33 13.71 -20.46
N ASP A 74 1.61 14.02 -21.73
CA ASP A 74 1.48 15.38 -22.26
C ASP A 74 0.02 15.83 -22.41
N GLU A 75 -0.89 14.93 -22.77
CA GLU A 75 -2.34 15.20 -22.75
C GLU A 75 -2.83 15.42 -21.32
N TYR A 76 -2.45 14.56 -20.38
CA TYR A 76 -2.82 14.71 -18.97
C TYR A 76 -2.33 16.04 -18.38
N ASN A 77 -1.12 16.48 -18.74
CA ASN A 77 -0.61 17.76 -18.29
C ASN A 77 -1.40 18.95 -18.88
N ARG A 78 -1.92 18.80 -20.10
CA ARG A 78 -2.77 19.80 -20.77
C ARG A 78 -4.24 19.76 -20.37
N MET A 79 -4.72 18.66 -19.79
CA MET A 79 -6.10 18.58 -19.27
C MET A 79 -6.33 19.68 -18.24
N GLY A 80 -7.44 20.40 -18.38
CA GLY A 80 -7.91 21.35 -17.38
C GLY A 80 -8.31 20.62 -16.10
N GLN A 81 -8.01 21.21 -14.94
CA GLN A 81 -8.48 20.67 -13.66
C GLN A 81 -10.00 20.76 -13.58
N ASN A 82 -10.65 19.68 -13.14
CA ASN A 82 -12.09 19.53 -12.98
C ASN A 82 -12.91 19.75 -14.27
N ILE A 83 -12.28 19.63 -15.44
CA ILE A 83 -12.96 19.67 -16.74
C ILE A 83 -13.19 18.25 -17.25
N VAL A 84 -14.42 17.98 -17.73
CA VAL A 84 -14.81 16.69 -18.29
C VAL A 84 -14.27 16.55 -19.71
N HIS A 85 -13.59 15.43 -19.97
CA HIS A 85 -13.07 15.03 -21.27
C HIS A 85 -13.59 13.63 -21.63
N SER A 86 -13.58 13.30 -22.93
CA SER A 86 -13.86 11.95 -23.41
C SER A 86 -12.55 11.19 -23.60
N CYS A 87 -12.22 10.28 -22.67
CA CYS A 87 -11.05 9.41 -22.76
C CYS A 87 -11.42 8.07 -23.41
N LEU A 88 -10.47 7.48 -24.13
CA LEU A 88 -10.60 6.11 -24.61
C LEU A 88 -10.20 5.15 -23.49
N LEU A 89 -11.05 4.16 -23.20
CA LEU A 89 -10.77 3.11 -22.24
C LEU A 89 -9.92 2.02 -22.90
N GLY A 90 -8.86 1.61 -22.21
CA GLY A 90 -7.94 0.57 -22.64
C GLY A 90 -7.66 -0.44 -21.53
N SER A 91 -6.74 -1.34 -21.82
CA SER A 91 -6.27 -2.34 -20.86
C SER A 91 -4.75 -2.41 -20.86
N CYS A 92 -4.18 -2.56 -19.67
CA CYS A 92 -2.74 -2.71 -19.49
C CYS A 92 -2.29 -4.10 -19.95
N TYR A 93 -1.42 -4.13 -20.96
CA TYR A 93 -0.77 -5.33 -21.45
C TYR A 93 0.72 -5.06 -21.65
N GLU A 94 1.57 -5.86 -21.03
CA GLU A 94 3.04 -5.72 -21.07
C GLU A 94 3.53 -4.30 -20.68
N GLY A 95 2.81 -3.64 -19.77
CA GLY A 95 3.14 -2.31 -19.29
C GLY A 95 2.80 -1.15 -20.24
N ILE A 96 2.01 -1.43 -21.28
CA ILE A 96 1.47 -0.44 -22.21
C ILE A 96 -0.06 -0.43 -22.09
N CYS A 97 -0.66 0.75 -22.09
CA CYS A 97 -2.12 0.89 -22.16
C CYS A 97 -2.58 0.65 -23.60
N ARG A 98 -3.12 -0.54 -23.90
CA ARG A 98 -3.63 -0.85 -25.23
C ARG A 98 -5.04 -0.30 -25.39
N PRO A 99 -5.33 0.44 -26.46
CA PRO A 99 -6.64 1.05 -26.67
C PRO A 99 -7.71 -0.01 -26.92
N GLY A 100 -8.86 0.15 -26.25
CA GLY A 100 -10.11 -0.52 -26.60
C GLY A 100 -10.98 0.36 -27.50
N ASN A 101 -12.28 0.05 -27.56
CA ASN A 101 -13.26 0.78 -28.37
C ASN A 101 -14.26 1.60 -27.54
N LEU A 102 -14.21 1.51 -26.20
CA LEU A 102 -15.13 2.20 -25.32
C LEU A 102 -14.59 3.59 -24.96
N ARG A 103 -15.47 4.58 -24.88
CA ARG A 103 -15.16 5.93 -24.39
C ARG A 103 -15.81 6.15 -23.04
N ILE A 104 -15.11 6.84 -22.16
CA ILE A 104 -15.54 7.17 -20.82
C ILE A 104 -15.34 8.66 -20.56
N ASP A 105 -16.17 9.22 -19.69
CA ASP A 105 -15.96 10.56 -19.17
C ASP A 105 -14.85 10.52 -18.11
N CYS A 106 -13.86 11.39 -18.28
CA CYS A 106 -12.68 11.47 -17.46
C CYS A 106 -12.38 12.92 -17.06
N THR A 107 -11.87 13.12 -15.86
CA THR A 107 -11.48 14.43 -15.33
C THR A 107 -10.11 14.35 -14.66
N LYS A 108 -9.33 15.43 -14.74
CA LYS A 108 -8.12 15.60 -13.93
C LYS A 108 -8.51 16.34 -12.66
N GLN A 109 -8.24 15.77 -11.48
CA GLN A 109 -8.45 16.47 -10.21
C GLN A 109 -7.28 17.41 -9.90
N ALA A 110 -7.56 18.41 -9.05
CA ALA A 110 -6.62 19.45 -8.65
C ALA A 110 -5.57 18.95 -7.65
#